data_AF-A0AAE9YT96-F1
#
_entry.id   AF-A0AAE9YT96-F1
#
_cell.length_a   1.000
_cell.length_b   1.000
_cell.length_c   1.000
_cell.angle_alpha   90.00
_cell.angle_beta   90.00
_cell.angle_gamma   90.00
#
_symmetry.space_group_name_H-M   'P 1'
#
loop_
_entity.id
_entity.type
_entity.pdbx_description
1 polymer ?
#
loop_
_entity_poly.entity_id
_entity_poly.type
_entity_poly.pdbx_seq_one_letter_code
_entity_poly.pdbx_strand_id
1 'polypeptide(L)'
;MTLVDFICASVFMGLGVGVDVAAATFARANQLKALALVLLWVIGVSLTHSLFPMLGYLLTYFSVNALPALTPVIGIIAFACIALYLKSELTHFSPAAPTQPAQDKQLLVTCGVILAVSWDALWSGPAKSAQVVGWPESWVWLSFVIVGIVVALLAISSLLLARQLGKLFKPSKAAGLAANWLSAALQYTVIGYFGLLALCRYSLDLNWAWWQLLLLSALMVNFVIYLSHIKQLAQQRNKLKRHDVSRYRHWPSTIPVNR
;
A
#
# COMPACT_ATOMS: atom_id res chain seq x y z
N MET A 1 1.01 38.52 -4.19
CA MET A 1 0.21 37.27 -4.16
C MET A 1 -1.00 37.49 -3.28
N THR A 2 -2.20 37.10 -3.73
CA THR A 2 -3.40 37.23 -2.88
C THR A 2 -3.56 36.00 -1.98
N LEU A 3 -4.33 36.15 -0.89
CA LEU A 3 -4.67 35.03 -0.01
C LEU A 3 -5.42 33.92 -0.76
N VAL A 4 -6.23 34.28 -1.76
CA VAL A 4 -6.98 33.33 -2.57
C VAL A 4 -6.04 32.49 -3.42
N ASP A 5 -5.07 33.12 -4.10
CA ASP A 5 -4.07 32.41 -4.92
C ASP A 5 -3.27 31.42 -4.07
N PHE A 6 -2.88 31.84 -2.86
CA PHE A 6 -2.17 31.01 -1.90
C PHE A 6 -2.98 29.75 -1.51
N ILE A 7 -4.24 29.93 -1.12
CA ILE A 7 -5.12 28.83 -0.68
C ILE A 7 -5.38 27.89 -1.86
N CYS A 8 -5.74 28.41 -3.03
CA CYS A 8 -6.00 27.60 -4.21
C CYS A 8 -4.76 26.78 -4.61
N ALA A 9 -3.59 27.41 -4.67
CA ALA A 9 -2.35 26.72 -5.03
C ALA A 9 -1.98 25.62 -4.01
N SER A 10 -2.20 25.87 -2.71
CA SER A 10 -1.97 24.88 -1.66
C SER A 10 -2.95 23.71 -1.73
N VAL A 11 -4.22 23.98 -2.06
CA VAL A 11 -5.25 22.95 -2.23
C VAL A 11 -4.97 22.09 -3.45
N PHE A 12 -4.68 22.69 -4.61
CA PHE A 12 -4.34 21.93 -5.83
C PHE A 12 -3.11 21.04 -5.63
N MET A 13 -2.11 21.55 -4.92
CA MET A 13 -0.95 20.74 -4.55
C MET A 13 -1.38 19.55 -3.66
N GLY A 14 -2.18 19.80 -2.61
CA GLY A 14 -2.66 18.75 -1.72
C GLY A 14 -3.53 17.71 -2.43
N LEU A 15 -4.30 18.10 -3.44
CA LEU A 15 -5.01 17.17 -4.31
C LEU A 15 -4.03 16.35 -5.13
N GLY A 16 -3.04 16.98 -5.77
CA GLY A 16 -2.05 16.30 -6.60
C GLY A 16 -1.28 15.21 -5.84
N VAL A 17 -0.74 15.55 -4.67
CA VAL A 17 0.02 14.61 -3.82
C VAL A 17 -0.91 13.72 -2.96
N GLY A 18 -2.23 13.93 -2.98
CA GLY A 18 -3.17 13.15 -2.16
C GLY A 18 -3.93 12.08 -2.92
N VAL A 19 -3.81 12.02 -4.25
CA VAL A 19 -4.53 11.05 -5.10
C VAL A 19 -4.07 9.61 -4.86
N ASP A 20 -2.77 9.40 -4.67
CA ASP A 20 -2.19 8.12 -4.28
C ASP A 20 -2.68 7.66 -2.91
N VAL A 21 -2.78 8.56 -1.92
CA VAL A 21 -3.37 8.30 -0.61
C VAL A 21 -4.85 7.94 -0.76
N ALA A 22 -5.60 8.66 -1.59
CA ALA A 22 -6.99 8.33 -1.85
C ALA A 22 -7.13 6.92 -2.45
N ALA A 23 -6.30 6.55 -3.44
CA ALA A 23 -6.33 5.23 -4.06
C ALA A 23 -5.90 4.12 -3.09
N ALA A 24 -4.83 4.34 -2.33
CA ALA A 24 -4.33 3.40 -1.32
C ALA A 24 -5.35 3.22 -0.18
N THR A 25 -6.01 4.29 0.26
CA THR A 25 -7.04 4.23 1.30
C THR A 25 -8.27 3.47 0.81
N PHE A 26 -8.68 3.69 -0.44
CA PHE A 26 -9.78 2.95 -1.06
C PHE A 26 -9.47 1.44 -1.08
N ALA A 27 -8.29 1.08 -1.57
CA ALA A 27 -7.85 -0.31 -1.68
C ALA A 27 -7.74 -0.99 -0.30
N ARG A 28 -7.34 -0.26 0.74
CA ARG A 28 -7.16 -0.78 2.10
C ARG A 28 -8.39 -0.69 2.99
N ALA A 29 -9.52 -0.17 2.50
CA ALA A 29 -10.70 0.08 3.32
C ALA A 29 -11.19 -1.16 4.09
N ASN A 30 -11.07 -2.36 3.49
CA ASN A 30 -11.43 -3.63 4.12
C ASN A 30 -10.50 -4.05 5.26
N GLN A 31 -9.26 -3.56 5.29
CA GLN A 31 -8.27 -3.82 6.34
C GLN A 31 -8.38 -2.81 7.49
N LEU A 32 -8.87 -1.60 7.19
CA LEU A 32 -9.08 -0.50 8.14
C LEU A 32 -10.42 -0.61 8.88
N LYS A 33 -10.59 -1.70 9.64
CA LYS A 33 -11.83 -1.95 10.41
C LYS A 33 -11.79 -1.36 11.82
N ALA A 34 -10.64 -1.45 12.49
CA ALA A 34 -10.47 -0.94 13.84
C ALA A 34 -10.20 0.58 13.84
N LEU A 35 -10.79 1.31 14.80
CA LEU A 35 -10.60 2.76 14.93
C LEU A 35 -9.11 3.12 15.08
N ALA A 36 -8.36 2.35 15.88
CA ALA A 36 -6.93 2.57 16.07
C ALA A 36 -6.14 2.51 14.75
N LEU A 37 -6.49 1.59 13.84
CA LEU A 37 -5.85 1.46 12.53
C LEU A 37 -6.26 2.58 11.57
N VAL A 38 -7.52 3.01 11.63
CA VAL A 38 -8.00 4.16 10.86
C VAL A 38 -7.28 5.43 11.30
N LEU A 39 -7.17 5.66 12.61
CA LEU A 39 -6.46 6.82 13.17
C LEU A 39 -4.98 6.77 12.82
N LEU A 40 -4.31 5.63 13.01
CA LEU A 40 -2.91 5.46 12.61
C LEU A 40 -2.71 5.73 11.12
N TRP A 41 -3.60 5.22 10.27
CA TRP A 41 -3.55 5.43 8.83
C TRP A 41 -3.71 6.91 8.49
N VAL A 42 -4.82 7.54 8.89
CA VAL A 42 -5.13 8.93 8.55
C VAL A 42 -4.09 9.88 9.11
N ILE A 43 -3.71 9.74 10.38
CA ILE A 43 -2.67 10.59 11.00
C ILE A 43 -1.34 10.34 10.30
N GLY A 44 -0.98 9.07 10.08
CA GLY A 44 0.27 8.69 9.45
C GLY A 44 0.43 9.25 8.04
N VAL A 45 -0.55 9.03 7.15
CA VAL A 45 -0.51 9.55 5.77
C VAL A 45 -0.55 11.08 5.76
N SER A 46 -1.36 11.72 6.60
CA SER A 46 -1.43 13.19 6.64
C SER A 46 -0.12 13.81 7.13
N LEU A 47 0.48 13.23 8.19
CA LEU A 47 1.74 13.70 8.75
C LEU A 47 2.87 13.53 7.74
N THR A 48 2.98 12.36 7.13
CA THR A 48 4.02 12.09 6.12
C THR A 48 3.82 12.91 4.85
N HIS A 49 2.60 13.16 4.39
CA HIS A 49 2.34 14.05 3.24
C HIS A 49 2.41 15.54 3.59
N SER A 50 2.58 15.90 4.86
CA SER A 50 2.96 17.26 5.26
C SER A 50 4.48 17.37 5.39
N LEU A 51 5.09 16.42 6.11
CA LEU A 51 6.49 16.44 6.50
C LEU A 51 7.42 15.98 5.38
N PHE A 52 7.04 15.02 4.54
CA PHE A 52 7.93 14.53 3.48
C PHE A 52 8.09 15.56 2.38
N PRO A 53 7.04 16.24 1.87
CA PRO A 53 7.25 17.37 0.97
C PRO A 53 8.06 18.50 1.62
N MET A 54 7.94 18.70 2.93
CA MET A 54 8.70 19.69 3.68
C MET A 54 10.18 19.31 3.79
N LEU A 55 10.47 18.05 4.12
CA LEU A 55 11.81 17.49 4.11
C LEU A 55 12.39 17.49 2.70
N GLY A 56 11.60 17.13 1.69
CA GLY A 56 11.97 17.18 0.29
C GLY A 56 12.27 18.62 -0.14
N TYR A 57 11.46 19.59 0.26
CA TYR A 57 11.71 21.02 0.05
C TYR A 57 13.03 21.44 0.70
N LEU A 58 13.25 21.11 1.98
CA LEU A 58 14.49 21.42 2.69
C LEU A 58 15.69 20.72 2.06
N LEU A 59 15.58 19.45 1.69
CA LEU A 59 16.60 18.69 0.98
C LEU A 59 16.81 19.18 -0.45
N THR A 60 15.82 19.77 -1.11
CA THR A 60 16.04 20.36 -2.44
C THR A 60 16.71 21.72 -2.29
N TYR A 61 16.26 22.50 -1.31
CA TYR A 61 16.82 23.79 -0.95
C TYR A 61 18.28 23.68 -0.45
N PHE A 62 18.61 22.63 0.32
CA PHE A 62 19.95 22.39 0.88
C PHE A 62 20.77 21.32 0.13
N SER A 63 20.18 20.23 -0.37
CA SER A 63 20.87 19.05 -0.93
C SER A 63 20.93 18.96 -2.45
N VAL A 64 20.04 19.59 -3.24
CA VAL A 64 20.20 19.61 -4.72
C VAL A 64 21.49 20.34 -5.14
N ASN A 65 22.08 21.12 -4.25
CA ASN A 65 23.43 21.66 -4.41
C ASN A 65 24.55 20.84 -3.71
N ALA A 66 24.25 19.88 -2.83
CA ALA A 66 25.25 19.29 -1.92
C ALA A 66 25.55 17.79 -2.08
N LEU A 67 24.55 16.89 -2.23
CA LEU A 67 24.80 15.43 -2.28
C LEU A 67 23.70 14.62 -2.99
N PRO A 68 23.69 14.60 -4.34
CA PRO A 68 22.77 13.76 -5.13
C PRO A 68 22.94 12.24 -4.90
N ALA A 69 24.05 11.80 -4.29
CA ALA A 69 24.35 10.39 -4.03
C ALA A 69 23.48 9.72 -2.96
N LEU A 70 22.70 10.48 -2.17
CA LEU A 70 21.84 9.91 -1.12
C LEU A 70 20.52 9.32 -1.66
N THR A 71 20.02 9.91 -2.76
CA THR A 71 18.82 9.48 -3.49
C THR A 71 18.73 7.97 -3.73
N PRO A 72 19.77 7.30 -4.25
CA PRO A 72 19.68 5.88 -4.53
C PRO A 72 19.60 4.98 -3.30
N VAL A 73 20.30 5.34 -2.22
CA VAL A 73 20.29 4.58 -0.95
C VAL A 73 18.88 4.59 -0.35
N ILE A 74 18.28 5.77 -0.35
CA ILE A 74 16.92 6.06 0.10
C ILE A 74 15.93 5.20 -0.71
N GLY A 75 16.04 5.17 -2.05
CA GLY A 75 15.19 4.32 -2.91
C GLY A 75 15.30 2.82 -2.63
N ILE A 76 16.50 2.29 -2.34
CA ILE A 76 16.73 0.86 -2.03
C ILE A 76 16.03 0.49 -0.72
N ILE A 77 16.14 1.34 0.30
CA ILE A 77 15.50 1.09 1.60
C ILE A 77 13.97 1.05 1.44
N ALA A 78 13.38 2.01 0.71
CA ALA A 78 11.95 2.04 0.45
C ALA A 78 11.49 0.78 -0.31
N PHE A 79 12.21 0.39 -1.38
CA PHE A 79 11.93 -0.84 -2.11
C PHE A 79 11.99 -2.08 -1.20
N ALA A 80 13.03 -2.20 -0.35
CA ALA A 80 13.17 -3.33 0.56
C ALA A 80 12.00 -3.42 1.56
N CYS A 81 11.59 -2.30 2.16
CA CYS A 81 10.44 -2.27 3.06
C CYS A 81 9.14 -2.71 2.36
N ILE A 82 8.89 -2.21 1.15
CA ILE A 82 7.70 -2.56 0.34
C ILE A 82 7.73 -4.04 -0.09
N ALA A 83 8.89 -4.54 -0.52
CA ALA A 83 9.06 -5.92 -0.93
C ALA A 83 8.84 -6.89 0.24
N LEU A 84 9.38 -6.56 1.43
CA LEU A 84 9.15 -7.35 2.65
C LEU A 84 7.67 -7.33 3.07
N TYR A 85 7.01 -6.16 2.96
CA TYR A 85 5.57 -6.04 3.17
C TYR A 85 4.78 -6.95 2.22
N LEU A 86 5.00 -6.84 0.90
CA LEU A 86 4.29 -7.64 -0.10
C LEU A 86 4.54 -9.14 0.10
N LYS A 87 5.76 -9.54 0.42
CA LYS A 87 6.08 -10.93 0.76
C LYS A 87 5.27 -11.41 1.97
N SER A 88 5.16 -10.61 3.03
CA SER A 88 4.40 -10.99 4.22
C SER A 88 2.89 -11.13 3.94
N GLU A 89 2.31 -10.20 3.19
CA GLU A 89 0.88 -10.20 2.86
C GLU A 89 0.50 -11.33 1.88
N LEU A 90 1.29 -11.51 0.82
CA LEU A 90 1.01 -12.51 -0.21
C LEU A 90 1.23 -13.96 0.28
N THR A 91 2.09 -14.16 1.29
CA THR A 91 2.26 -15.48 1.92
C THR A 91 1.13 -15.85 2.88
N HIS A 92 0.42 -14.86 3.42
CA HIS A 92 -0.74 -15.03 4.31
C HIS A 92 -2.09 -14.94 3.59
N PHE A 93 -2.09 -14.91 2.25
CA PHE A 93 -3.29 -14.81 1.41
C PHE A 93 -4.10 -16.13 1.39
N SER A 94 -4.56 -16.61 2.55
CA SER A 94 -5.29 -17.87 2.72
C SER A 94 -6.77 -17.62 3.02
N PRO A 95 -7.71 -18.05 2.17
CA PRO A 95 -9.14 -17.95 2.45
C PRO A 95 -9.62 -18.83 3.63
N ALA A 96 -8.75 -19.71 4.15
CA ALA A 96 -9.11 -20.77 5.08
C ALA A 96 -8.31 -20.77 6.40
N ALA A 97 -7.54 -19.73 6.69
CA ALA A 97 -6.84 -19.60 7.98
C ALA A 97 -7.63 -18.67 8.91
N PRO A 98 -8.17 -19.15 10.06
CA PRO A 98 -8.55 -18.25 11.12
C PRO A 98 -7.25 -17.79 11.76
N THR A 99 -6.77 -16.61 11.39
CA THR A 99 -5.71 -15.96 12.15
C THR A 99 -5.82 -14.48 11.92
N GLN A 100 -6.46 -13.82 12.87
CA GLN A 100 -6.20 -12.41 13.14
C GLN A 100 -4.67 -12.25 13.13
N PRO A 101 -4.09 -11.41 12.25
CA PRO A 101 -2.71 -11.02 12.45
C PRO A 101 -2.64 -10.40 13.84
N ALA A 102 -1.67 -10.82 14.66
CA ALA A 102 -1.40 -10.16 15.92
C ALA A 102 -1.34 -8.65 15.66
N GLN A 103 -2.03 -7.86 16.47
CA GLN A 103 -2.27 -6.42 16.26
C GLN A 103 -0.96 -5.68 15.91
N ASP A 104 0.16 -6.07 16.52
CA ASP A 104 1.50 -5.52 16.28
C ASP A 104 2.03 -5.73 14.86
N LYS A 105 1.77 -6.91 14.26
CA LYS A 105 2.14 -7.16 12.86
C LYS A 105 1.34 -6.26 11.93
N GLN A 106 0.05 -6.06 12.20
CA GLN A 106 -0.83 -5.21 11.40
C GLN A 106 -0.47 -3.72 11.52
N LEU A 107 0.04 -3.28 12.67
CA LEU A 107 0.55 -1.92 12.89
C LEU A 107 1.83 -1.67 12.08
N LEU A 108 2.83 -2.54 12.17
CA LEU A 108 4.08 -2.44 11.39
C LEU A 108 3.82 -2.44 9.88
N VAL A 109 2.91 -3.32 9.45
CA VAL A 109 2.40 -3.43 8.08
C VAL A 109 1.75 -2.11 7.65
N THR A 110 0.94 -1.49 8.51
CA THR A 110 0.30 -0.21 8.22
C THR A 110 1.31 0.93 8.13
N CYS A 111 2.31 0.98 9.01
CA CYS A 111 3.42 1.92 8.94
C CYS A 111 4.24 1.76 7.65
N GLY A 112 4.55 0.52 7.26
CA GLY A 112 5.27 0.24 6.02
C GLY A 112 4.53 0.75 4.78
N VAL A 113 3.20 0.58 4.71
CA VAL A 113 2.40 1.11 3.60
C VAL A 113 2.31 2.63 3.65
N ILE A 114 2.14 3.23 4.84
CA ILE A 114 2.16 4.70 4.98
C ILE A 114 3.47 5.22 4.38
N LEU A 115 4.61 4.67 4.78
CA LEU A 115 5.92 5.09 4.30
C LEU A 115 6.06 4.88 2.79
N ALA A 116 5.55 3.78 2.26
CA ALA A 116 5.57 3.45 0.84
C ALA A 116 4.79 4.43 -0.03
N VAL A 117 3.55 4.75 0.36
CA VAL A 117 2.69 5.70 -0.37
C VAL A 117 3.27 7.11 -0.23
N SER A 118 3.71 7.47 0.97
CA SER A 118 4.22 8.82 1.24
C SER A 118 5.61 9.08 0.67
N TRP A 119 6.26 8.05 0.16
CA TRP A 119 7.53 8.20 -0.53
C TRP A 119 7.43 9.13 -1.73
N ASP A 120 6.33 9.06 -2.50
CA ASP A 120 6.10 9.95 -3.64
C ASP A 120 6.01 11.42 -3.21
N ALA A 121 5.42 11.66 -2.04
CA ALA A 121 5.33 12.99 -1.43
C ALA A 121 6.71 13.59 -1.10
N LEU A 122 7.72 12.80 -0.74
CA LEU A 122 9.10 13.28 -0.53
C LEU A 122 9.65 13.91 -1.82
N TRP A 123 9.40 13.27 -2.96
CA TRP A 123 9.86 13.70 -4.28
C TRP A 123 9.01 14.82 -4.89
N SER A 124 7.89 15.19 -4.26
CA SER A 124 7.16 16.41 -4.61
C SER A 124 7.83 17.70 -4.09
N GLY A 125 8.86 17.58 -3.23
CA GLY A 125 9.63 18.70 -2.67
C GLY A 125 10.18 19.68 -3.71
N PRO A 126 10.87 19.23 -4.77
CA PRO A 126 11.33 20.09 -5.87
C PRO A 126 10.21 20.80 -6.64
N ALA A 127 9.07 20.13 -6.85
CA ALA A 127 7.91 20.79 -7.48
C ALA A 127 7.36 21.89 -6.58
N LYS A 128 7.38 21.69 -5.26
CA LYS A 128 6.97 22.70 -4.30
C LYS A 128 7.95 23.88 -4.22
N SER A 129 9.27 23.63 -4.29
CA SER A 129 10.25 24.72 -4.28
C SER A 129 10.11 25.65 -5.48
N ALA A 130 9.68 25.13 -6.64
CA ALA A 130 9.33 25.93 -7.81
C ALA A 130 8.01 26.71 -7.64
N GLN A 131 7.02 26.13 -6.94
CA GLN A 131 5.72 26.75 -6.69
C GLN A 131 5.80 27.94 -5.72
N VAL A 132 6.68 27.87 -4.72
CA VAL A 132 6.74 28.86 -3.62
C VAL A 132 7.70 30.02 -3.88
N VAL A 133 8.20 30.17 -5.10
CA VAL A 133 9.11 31.26 -5.46
C VAL A 133 8.45 32.61 -5.21
N GLY A 134 9.07 33.45 -4.36
CA GLY A 134 8.56 34.76 -3.98
C GLY A 134 7.50 34.75 -2.87
N TRP A 135 7.25 33.61 -2.23
CA TRP A 135 6.35 33.52 -1.08
C TRP A 135 7.08 33.91 0.22
N PRO A 136 6.41 34.57 1.17
CA PRO A 136 6.94 34.72 2.52
C PRO A 136 7.15 33.35 3.17
N GLU A 137 8.20 33.18 3.96
CA GLU A 137 8.53 31.90 4.60
C GLU A 137 7.36 31.33 5.42
N SER A 138 6.63 32.18 6.15
CA SER A 138 5.45 31.77 6.92
C SER A 138 4.36 31.13 6.05
N TRP A 139 4.20 31.58 4.81
CA TRP A 139 3.23 31.01 3.87
C TRP A 139 3.72 29.68 3.30
N VAL A 140 5.03 29.54 3.10
CA VAL A 140 5.64 28.24 2.72
C VAL A 140 5.35 27.19 3.79
N TRP A 141 5.59 27.50 5.06
CA TRP A 141 5.31 26.58 6.17
C TRP A 141 3.81 26.25 6.28
N LEU A 142 2.95 27.28 6.22
CA LEU A 142 1.50 27.10 6.29
C LEU A 142 0.96 26.23 5.15
N SER A 143 1.55 26.31 3.96
CA SER A 143 1.12 25.50 2.82
C SER A 143 1.30 24.00 3.06
N PHE A 144 2.30 23.55 3.84
CA PHE A 144 2.46 22.14 4.19
C PHE A 144 1.33 21.64 5.10
N VAL A 145 0.88 22.50 6.02
CA VAL A 145 -0.26 22.19 6.90
C VAL A 145 -1.53 22.05 6.08
N ILE A 146 -1.77 22.96 5.13
CA ILE A 146 -2.94 22.90 4.23
C ILE A 146 -2.90 21.61 3.40
N VAL A 147 -1.74 21.24 2.84
CA VAL A 147 -1.56 19.97 2.12
C VAL A 147 -1.94 18.77 3.00
N GLY A 148 -1.44 18.73 4.24
CA GLY A 148 -1.80 17.68 5.21
C GLY A 148 -3.30 17.56 5.46
N ILE A 149 -3.98 18.70 5.62
CA ILE A 149 -5.44 18.73 5.82
C ILE A 149 -6.16 18.18 4.59
N VAL A 150 -5.77 18.59 3.38
CA VAL A 150 -6.39 18.09 2.14
C VAL A 150 -6.19 16.57 2.00
N VAL A 151 -4.99 16.07 2.29
CA VAL A 151 -4.69 14.63 2.27
C VAL A 151 -5.52 13.86 3.30
N ALA A 152 -5.70 14.41 4.51
CA ALA A 152 -6.56 13.82 5.53
C ALA A 152 -8.01 13.68 5.05
N LEU A 153 -8.54 14.75 4.41
CA LEU A 153 -9.89 14.76 3.85
C LEU A 153 -10.04 13.74 2.72
N LEU A 154 -9.04 13.62 1.84
CA LEU A 154 -9.01 12.61 0.77
C LEU A 154 -8.98 11.18 1.33
N ALA A 155 -8.17 10.92 2.36
CA ALA A 155 -8.13 9.62 3.01
C ALA A 155 -9.50 9.27 3.64
N ILE A 156 -10.09 10.20 4.40
CA ILE A 156 -11.38 9.99 5.06
C ILE A 156 -12.49 9.78 4.02
N SER A 157 -12.60 10.66 3.03
CA SER A 157 -13.64 10.57 1.99
C SER A 157 -13.52 9.28 1.19
N SER A 158 -12.31 8.89 0.81
CA SER A 158 -12.04 7.63 0.13
C SER A 158 -12.43 6.40 0.97
N LEU A 159 -12.13 6.42 2.27
CA LEU A 159 -12.54 5.36 3.20
C LEU A 159 -14.07 5.26 3.33
N LEU A 160 -14.76 6.40 3.44
CA LEU A 160 -16.22 6.44 3.51
C LEU A 160 -16.85 5.91 2.22
N LEU A 161 -16.34 6.35 1.07
CA LEU A 161 -16.80 5.91 -0.24
C LEU A 161 -16.63 4.40 -0.42
N ALA A 162 -15.45 3.86 -0.10
CA ALA A 162 -15.18 2.43 -0.18
C ALA A 162 -16.14 1.61 0.71
N ARG A 163 -16.43 2.08 1.92
CA ARG A 163 -17.37 1.42 2.84
C ARG A 163 -18.82 1.50 2.36
N GLN A 164 -19.23 2.62 1.76
CA GLN A 164 -20.58 2.76 1.21
C GLN A 164 -20.78 1.84 0.00
N LEU A 165 -19.83 1.83 -0.94
CA LEU A 165 -19.85 0.93 -2.09
C LEU A 165 -19.85 -0.55 -1.66
N GLY A 166 -19.05 -0.91 -0.65
CA GLY A 166 -19.04 -2.27 -0.10
C GLY A 166 -20.36 -2.71 0.56
N LYS A 167 -21.21 -1.77 0.99
CA LYS A 167 -22.56 -2.08 1.51
C LYS A 167 -23.58 -2.28 0.39
N LEU A 168 -23.45 -1.50 -0.70
CA LEU A 168 -24.35 -1.53 -1.85
C LEU A 168 -24.14 -2.78 -2.71
N PHE A 169 -22.88 -3.20 -2.86
CA PHE A 169 -22.52 -4.40 -3.60
C PHE A 169 -22.20 -5.52 -2.61
N LYS A 170 -23.21 -6.34 -2.27
CA LYS A 170 -23.01 -7.64 -1.62
C LYS A 170 -22.85 -8.70 -2.70
N PRO A 171 -21.62 -9.04 -3.13
CA PRO A 171 -21.44 -10.03 -4.17
C PRO A 171 -21.88 -11.42 -3.69
N SER A 172 -22.40 -12.24 -4.62
CA SER A 172 -22.63 -13.68 -4.39
C SER A 172 -21.33 -14.37 -3.95
N LYS A 173 -21.37 -15.56 -3.33
CA LYS A 173 -20.15 -16.24 -2.84
C LYS A 173 -19.04 -16.38 -3.91
N ALA A 174 -19.41 -16.66 -5.16
CA ALA A 174 -18.47 -16.76 -6.28
C ALA A 174 -17.99 -15.38 -6.77
N ALA A 175 -18.90 -14.41 -6.89
CA ALA A 175 -18.54 -13.03 -7.23
C ALA A 175 -17.69 -12.38 -6.12
N GLY A 176 -17.85 -12.79 -4.86
CA GLY A 176 -17.10 -12.30 -3.71
C GLY A 176 -15.67 -12.81 -3.73
N LEU A 177 -15.43 -14.05 -4.15
CA LEU A 177 -14.08 -14.57 -4.37
C LEU A 177 -13.38 -13.82 -5.52
N ALA A 178 -14.07 -13.62 -6.64
CA ALA A 178 -13.51 -12.87 -7.78
C ALA A 178 -13.26 -11.39 -7.44
N ALA A 179 -14.19 -10.73 -6.74
CA ALA A 179 -14.05 -9.35 -6.30
C ALA A 179 -12.92 -9.18 -5.26
N ASN A 180 -12.78 -10.13 -4.33
CA ASN A 180 -11.67 -10.12 -3.36
C ASN A 180 -10.32 -10.32 -4.06
N TRP A 181 -10.27 -11.23 -5.04
CA TRP A 181 -9.07 -11.43 -5.85
C TRP A 181 -8.72 -10.18 -6.64
N LEU A 182 -9.68 -9.57 -7.33
CA LEU A 182 -9.47 -8.36 -8.12
C LEU A 182 -9.07 -7.17 -7.24
N SER A 183 -9.72 -6.99 -6.10
CA SER A 183 -9.39 -5.94 -5.14
C SER A 183 -7.97 -6.10 -4.60
N ALA A 184 -7.57 -7.33 -4.25
CA ALA A 184 -6.22 -7.59 -3.78
C ALA A 184 -5.17 -7.47 -4.89
N ALA A 185 -5.48 -7.96 -6.10
CA ALA A 185 -4.64 -7.81 -7.27
C ALA A 185 -4.38 -6.32 -7.54
N LEU A 186 -5.43 -5.48 -7.55
CA LEU A 186 -5.31 -4.05 -7.75
C LEU A 186 -4.54 -3.37 -6.61
N GLN A 187 -4.88 -3.67 -5.35
CA GLN A 187 -4.22 -3.12 -4.17
C GLN A 187 -2.71 -3.40 -4.18
N TYR A 188 -2.33 -4.67 -4.29
CA TYR A 188 -0.92 -5.05 -4.25
C TYR A 188 -0.17 -4.62 -5.51
N THR A 189 -0.84 -4.52 -6.67
CA THR A 189 -0.26 -3.94 -7.89
C THR A 189 0.11 -2.48 -7.66
N VAL A 190 -0.77 -1.68 -7.07
CA VAL A 190 -0.48 -0.28 -6.76
C VAL A 190 0.66 -0.17 -5.74
N ILE A 191 0.66 -1.00 -4.69
CA ILE A 191 1.75 -1.00 -3.69
C ILE A 191 3.09 -1.44 -4.32
N GLY A 192 3.08 -2.48 -5.14
CA GLY A 192 4.26 -2.95 -5.88
C GLY A 192 4.77 -1.93 -6.88
N TYR A 193 3.88 -1.11 -7.46
CA TYR A 193 4.23 -0.03 -8.36
C TYR A 193 5.09 1.01 -7.63
N PHE A 194 4.72 1.41 -6.41
CA PHE A 194 5.54 2.32 -5.61
C PHE A 194 6.90 1.72 -5.25
N GLY A 195 6.96 0.41 -4.97
CA GLY A 195 8.22 -0.29 -4.76
C GLY A 195 9.13 -0.24 -5.99
N LEU A 196 8.60 -0.59 -7.16
CA LEU A 196 9.33 -0.57 -8.42
C LEU A 196 9.70 0.85 -8.85
N LEU A 197 8.82 1.83 -8.63
CA LEU A 197 9.12 3.24 -8.84
C LEU A 197 10.32 3.67 -7.98
N ALA A 198 10.34 3.27 -6.70
CA ALA A 198 11.44 3.59 -5.80
C ALA A 198 12.78 3.00 -6.25
N LEU A 199 12.77 1.73 -6.68
CA LEU A 199 13.97 1.05 -7.18
C LEU A 199 14.42 1.63 -8.53
N CYS A 200 13.53 1.63 -9.53
CA CYS A 200 13.88 1.96 -10.89
C CYS A 200 14.19 3.45 -11.03
N ARG A 201 13.32 4.32 -10.53
CA ARG A 201 13.46 5.76 -10.75
C ARG A 201 14.46 6.40 -9.81
N TYR A 202 14.43 6.05 -8.53
CA TYR A 202 15.24 6.73 -7.52
C TYR A 202 16.57 6.05 -7.24
N SER A 203 16.68 4.72 -7.40
CA SER A 203 17.95 4.00 -7.19
C SER A 203 18.76 3.75 -8.45
N LEU A 204 18.09 3.42 -9.54
CA LEU A 204 18.75 3.04 -10.78
C LEU A 204 18.73 4.15 -11.85
N ASP A 205 18.08 5.28 -11.57
CA ASP A 205 17.88 6.40 -12.50
C ASP A 205 17.28 5.99 -13.86
N LEU A 206 16.46 4.93 -13.84
CA LEU A 206 15.75 4.42 -15.00
C LEU A 206 14.46 5.22 -15.21
N ASN A 207 14.48 6.08 -16.23
CA ASN A 207 13.36 6.95 -16.58
C ASN A 207 12.28 6.23 -17.41
N TRP A 208 11.71 5.16 -16.85
CA TRP A 208 10.62 4.42 -17.49
C TRP A 208 9.31 5.20 -17.41
N ALA A 209 8.41 4.95 -18.38
CA ALA A 209 7.07 5.53 -18.34
C ALA A 209 6.25 4.89 -17.20
N TRP A 210 5.40 5.69 -16.55
CA TRP A 210 4.61 5.24 -15.39
C TRP A 210 3.77 3.99 -15.68
N TRP A 211 3.22 3.88 -16.89
CA TRP A 211 2.40 2.73 -17.30
C TRP A 211 3.24 1.45 -17.47
N GLN A 212 4.53 1.56 -17.83
CA GLN A 212 5.43 0.41 -17.93
C GLN A 212 5.73 -0.17 -16.55
N LEU A 213 6.02 0.70 -15.58
CA LEU A 213 6.23 0.32 -14.18
C LEU A 213 4.97 -0.28 -13.56
N LEU A 214 3.80 0.30 -13.85
CA LEU A 214 2.52 -0.21 -13.38
C LEU A 214 2.23 -1.60 -13.96
N LEU A 215 2.49 -1.80 -15.25
CA LEU A 215 2.28 -3.07 -15.93
C LEU A 215 3.26 -4.14 -15.43
N LEU A 216 4.53 -3.78 -15.20
CA LEU A 216 5.50 -4.68 -14.57
C LEU A 216 5.07 -5.08 -13.16
N SER A 217 4.63 -4.11 -12.34
CA SER A 217 4.09 -4.39 -11.01
C SER A 217 2.91 -5.35 -11.08
N ALA A 218 1.96 -5.08 -11.98
CA ALA A 218 0.78 -5.91 -12.17
C ALA A 218 1.18 -7.34 -12.50
N LEU A 219 2.12 -7.54 -13.43
CA LEU A 219 2.60 -8.86 -13.80
C LEU A 219 3.27 -9.57 -12.62
N MET A 220 4.19 -8.92 -11.92
CA MET A 220 4.91 -9.52 -10.79
C MET A 220 3.96 -9.91 -9.65
N VAL A 221 3.09 -9.01 -9.25
CA VAL A 221 2.15 -9.23 -8.14
C VAL A 221 1.16 -10.33 -8.49
N ASN A 222 0.54 -10.28 -9.67
CA ASN A 222 -0.43 -11.30 -10.09
C ASN A 222 0.23 -12.66 -10.27
N PHE A 223 1.47 -12.71 -10.75
CA PHE A 223 2.24 -13.95 -10.84
C PHE A 223 2.48 -14.56 -9.45
N VAL A 224 2.86 -13.76 -8.46
CA VAL A 224 3.05 -14.24 -7.08
C VAL A 224 1.72 -14.71 -6.47
N ILE A 225 0.62 -13.97 -6.68
CA ILE A 225 -0.72 -14.37 -6.24
C ILE A 225 -1.08 -15.72 -6.88
N TYR A 226 -0.89 -15.88 -8.18
CA TYR A 226 -1.18 -17.11 -8.90
C TYR A 226 -0.38 -18.31 -8.37
N LEU A 227 0.93 -18.16 -8.17
CA LEU A 227 1.79 -19.20 -7.59
C LEU A 227 1.36 -19.56 -6.16
N SER A 228 0.99 -18.57 -5.35
CA SER A 228 0.50 -18.79 -3.99
C SER A 228 -0.79 -19.63 -4.00
N HIS A 229 -1.68 -19.38 -4.94
CA HIS A 229 -2.93 -20.12 -5.11
C HIS A 229 -2.68 -21.57 -5.54
N ILE A 230 -1.76 -21.82 -6.48
CA ILE A 230 -1.36 -23.19 -6.88
C ILE A 230 -0.80 -23.95 -5.68
N LYS A 231 0.10 -23.34 -4.91
CA LYS A 231 0.72 -23.96 -3.73
C LYS A 231 -0.34 -24.33 -2.68
N GLN A 232 -1.36 -23.49 -2.50
CA GLN A 232 -2.47 -23.76 -1.59
C GLN A 232 -3.33 -24.94 -2.06
N LEU A 233 -3.69 -24.99 -3.35
CA LEU A 233 -4.45 -26.11 -3.92
C LEU A 233 -3.69 -27.44 -3.74
N ALA A 234 -2.37 -27.43 -3.96
CA ALA A 234 -1.52 -28.59 -3.72
C ALA A 234 -1.52 -29.01 -2.24
N GLN A 235 -1.46 -28.06 -1.31
CA GLN A 235 -1.50 -28.34 0.14
C GLN A 235 -2.86 -28.89 0.59
N GLN A 236 -3.97 -28.34 0.10
CA GLN A 236 -5.32 -28.85 0.40
C GLN A 236 -5.49 -30.27 -0.10
N ARG A 237 -5.06 -30.56 -1.33
CA ARG A 237 -5.10 -31.91 -1.91
C ARG A 237 -4.28 -32.92 -1.08
N ASN A 238 -3.12 -32.51 -0.57
CA ASN A 238 -2.29 -33.35 0.30
C ASN A 238 -2.93 -33.59 1.68
N LYS A 239 -3.62 -32.60 2.26
CA LYS A 239 -4.38 -32.78 3.52
C LYS A 239 -5.56 -33.74 3.35
N LEU A 240 -6.31 -33.63 2.26
CA LEU A 240 -7.40 -34.55 1.93
C LEU A 240 -6.89 -35.99 1.77
N LYS A 241 -5.80 -36.21 1.03
CA LYS A 241 -5.18 -37.53 0.90
C LYS A 241 -4.75 -38.12 2.26
N ARG A 242 -4.22 -37.32 3.18
CA ARG A 242 -3.85 -37.79 4.54
C ARG A 242 -5.07 -38.18 5.38
N HIS A 243 -6.16 -37.41 5.30
CA HIS A 243 -7.41 -37.76 5.99
C HIS A 243 -8.04 -39.05 5.45
N ASP A 244 -7.95 -39.28 4.14
CA ASP A 244 -8.46 -40.51 3.52
C ASP A 244 -7.66 -41.73 3.98
N VAL A 245 -6.33 -41.68 3.91
CA VAL A 245 -5.45 -42.78 4.37
C VAL A 245 -5.59 -43.05 5.88
N SER A 246 -5.84 -42.02 6.69
CA SER A 246 -6.12 -42.16 8.12
C SER A 246 -7.43 -42.89 8.40
N ARG A 247 -8.45 -42.79 7.54
CA ARG A 247 -9.74 -43.48 7.70
C ARG A 247 -9.63 -44.98 7.49
N TYR A 248 -8.76 -45.41 6.57
CA TYR A 248 -8.56 -46.84 6.28
C TYR A 248 -7.67 -47.57 7.28
N ARG A 249 -7.02 -46.86 8.21
CA ARG A 249 -6.12 -47.46 9.22
C ARG A 249 -6.84 -48.08 10.43
N HIS A 250 -8.16 -47.90 10.53
CA HIS A 250 -8.99 -48.44 11.62
C HIS A 250 -9.91 -49.59 11.18
N TRP A 251 -9.57 -50.29 10.08
CA TRP A 251 -10.28 -51.53 9.78
C TRP A 251 -9.95 -52.56 10.86
N PRO A 252 -10.95 -53.09 11.60
CA PRO A 252 -10.70 -54.08 12.63
C PRO A 252 -10.19 -55.36 11.96
N SER A 253 -8.93 -55.69 12.22
CA SER A 253 -8.33 -56.97 11.86
C SER A 253 -8.86 -58.06 12.78
N THR A 254 -10.15 -58.35 12.71
CA THR A 254 -10.73 -59.56 13.30
C THR A 254 -11.10 -60.49 12.16
N ILE A 255 -10.09 -61.20 11.66
CA ILE A 255 -10.32 -62.41 10.86
C ILE A 255 -10.65 -63.51 11.89
N PRO A 256 -11.89 -64.04 11.94
CA PRO A 256 -12.18 -65.16 12.80
C PRO A 256 -11.42 -66.38 12.26
N VAL A 257 -10.44 -66.85 13.03
CA VAL A 257 -9.80 -68.14 12.81
C VAL A 257 -10.80 -69.19 13.29
N ASN A 258 -11.55 -69.79 12.36
CA ASN A 258 -12.30 -71.01 12.63
C ASN A 258 -11.29 -72.14 12.91
N ARG A 259 -11.26 -72.62 14.15
CA ARG A 259 -10.73 -73.92 14.54
C ARG A 259 -11.89 -74.85 14.84
#